data_AF-A0AAD7DWN6-F1
#
_entry.id   AF-A0AAD7DWN6-F1
#
_cell.length_a   1.000
_cell.length_b   1.000
_cell.length_c   1.000
_cell.angle_alpha   90.00
_cell.angle_beta   90.00
_cell.angle_gamma   90.00
#
_symmetry.space_group_name_H-M   'P 1'
#
loop_
_entity.id
_entity.type
_entity.pdbx_description
1 polymer ?
#
loop_
_entity_poly.entity_id
_entity_poly.type
_entity_poly.pdbx_seq_one_letter_code
_entity_poly.pdbx_strand_id
1 'polypeptide(L)'
;MTTLDSFEFLKETIHQRGTQLDEATAEEHLQDVIEDLNIGDNAEQVRAVRLVTEHFLFGMEHQLLVYIAGVGGSGKSFIVKAVLEFFRRCGVSDSMMLSAPTGCAAVLIHGYTIHALTFLPK
;
A
#
# COMPACT_ATOMS: atom_id res chain seq x y z
N MET A 1 -6.02 -28.17 -6.77
CA MET A 1 -6.07 -26.71 -6.60
C MET A 1 -4.63 -26.22 -6.58
N THR A 2 -4.08 -25.98 -7.75
CA THR A 2 -2.68 -25.57 -7.95
C THR A 2 -2.53 -24.10 -7.57
N THR A 3 -1.45 -23.75 -6.90
CA THR A 3 -1.12 -22.40 -6.39
C THR A 3 -1.31 -21.25 -7.38
N LEU A 4 -1.31 -21.52 -8.68
CA LEU A 4 -1.61 -20.54 -9.75
C LEU A 4 -3.08 -20.06 -9.75
N ASP A 5 -4.05 -20.93 -9.39
CA ASP A 5 -5.47 -20.55 -9.31
C ASP A 5 -5.73 -19.53 -8.20
N SER A 6 -4.97 -19.59 -7.10
CA SER A 6 -5.15 -18.69 -5.96
C SER A 6 -4.68 -17.26 -6.24
N PHE A 7 -3.61 -17.10 -7.02
CA PHE A 7 -3.10 -15.78 -7.39
C PHE A 7 -3.97 -15.09 -8.44
N GLU A 8 -4.47 -15.83 -9.42
CA GLU A 8 -5.42 -15.28 -10.40
C GLU A 8 -6.77 -14.95 -9.76
N PHE A 9 -7.26 -15.79 -8.84
CA PHE A 9 -8.44 -15.46 -8.04
C PHE A 9 -8.23 -14.21 -7.16
N LEU A 10 -7.04 -14.03 -6.59
CA LEU A 10 -6.71 -12.83 -5.81
C LEU A 10 -6.65 -11.59 -6.72
N LYS A 11 -6.07 -11.68 -7.91
CA LYS A 11 -6.05 -10.60 -8.90
C LYS A 11 -7.45 -10.23 -9.35
N GLU A 12 -8.28 -11.21 -9.70
CA GLU A 12 -9.67 -10.99 -10.06
C GLU A 12 -10.46 -10.40 -8.89
N THR A 13 -10.23 -10.85 -7.65
CA THR A 13 -10.91 -10.31 -6.46
C THR A 13 -10.47 -8.87 -6.16
N ILE A 14 -9.18 -8.56 -6.25
CA ILE A 14 -8.65 -7.20 -6.05
C ILE A 14 -9.15 -6.29 -7.18
N HIS A 15 -9.16 -6.77 -8.42
CA HIS A 15 -9.70 -6.05 -9.56
C HIS A 15 -11.21 -5.82 -9.40
N GLN A 16 -12.00 -6.84 -9.05
CA GLN A 16 -13.45 -6.75 -8.83
C GLN A 16 -13.81 -5.87 -7.61
N ARG A 17 -12.97 -5.84 -6.56
CA ARG A 17 -13.18 -4.96 -5.39
C ARG A 17 -12.72 -3.53 -5.66
N GLY A 18 -11.61 -3.34 -6.37
CA GLY A 18 -11.14 -2.03 -6.81
C GLY A 18 -12.07 -1.36 -7.83
N THR A 19 -12.69 -2.15 -8.71
CA THR A 19 -13.64 -1.66 -9.74
C THR A 19 -15.03 -1.31 -9.21
N GLN A 20 -15.35 -1.60 -7.94
CA GLN A 20 -16.63 -1.23 -7.32
C GLN A 20 -16.57 0.12 -6.57
N LEU A 21 -15.38 0.61 -6.24
CA LEU A 21 -15.21 1.96 -5.71
C LEU A 21 -15.24 2.92 -6.89
N ASP A 22 -16.24 3.80 -6.95
CA ASP A 22 -16.19 4.88 -7.92
C ASP A 22 -15.00 5.82 -7.63
N GLU A 23 -14.48 6.44 -8.68
CA GLU A 23 -13.32 7.33 -8.63
C GLU A 23 -13.50 8.47 -7.63
N ALA A 24 -14.74 8.94 -7.45
CA ALA A 24 -15.07 10.02 -6.53
C ALA A 24 -14.90 9.60 -5.05
N THR A 25 -15.41 8.43 -4.68
CA THR A 25 -15.27 7.86 -3.32
C THR A 25 -13.80 7.61 -2.99
N ALA A 26 -13.04 7.16 -3.98
CA ALA A 26 -11.62 6.92 -3.82
C ALA A 26 -10.80 8.21 -3.63
N GLU A 27 -11.09 9.26 -4.40
CA GLU A 27 -10.44 10.56 -4.21
C GLU A 27 -10.83 11.17 -2.86
N GLU A 28 -12.07 10.97 -2.39
CA GLU A 28 -12.48 11.32 -1.03
C GLU A 28 -11.63 10.60 0.02
N HIS A 29 -11.44 9.28 -0.10
CA HIS A 29 -10.57 8.54 0.82
C HIS A 29 -9.13 9.02 0.82
N LEU A 30 -8.59 9.37 -0.35
CA LEU A 30 -7.25 9.94 -0.46
C LEU A 30 -7.18 11.32 0.20
N GLN A 31 -8.18 12.16 0.01
CA GLN A 31 -8.25 13.47 0.65
C GLN A 31 -8.36 13.33 2.17
N ASP A 32 -9.20 12.43 2.67
CA ASP A 32 -9.29 12.15 4.10
C ASP A 32 -7.95 11.69 4.67
N VAL A 33 -7.23 10.80 3.97
CA VAL A 33 -5.90 10.34 4.38
C VAL A 33 -4.93 11.51 4.47
N ILE A 34 -4.98 12.43 3.51
CA ILE A 34 -4.09 13.60 3.48
C ILE A 34 -4.35 14.51 4.68
N GLU A 35 -5.62 14.74 5.01
CA GLU A 35 -6.06 15.57 6.13
C GLU A 35 -5.81 14.91 7.49
N ASP A 36 -6.27 13.67 7.68
CA ASP A 36 -6.18 12.95 8.96
C ASP A 36 -4.74 12.65 9.37
N LEU A 37 -3.86 12.43 8.38
CA LEU A 37 -2.43 12.21 8.62
C LEU A 37 -1.61 13.51 8.51
N ASN A 38 -2.24 14.65 8.23
CA ASN A 38 -1.57 15.93 8.11
C ASN A 38 -0.32 15.88 7.19
N ILE A 39 -0.46 15.19 6.04
CA ILE A 39 0.64 14.98 5.08
C ILE A 39 0.69 16.08 4.02
N GLY A 40 -0.36 16.91 3.93
CA GLY A 40 -0.58 17.91 2.87
C GLY A 40 0.55 18.93 2.72
N ASP A 41 1.27 19.25 3.80
CA ASP A 41 2.39 20.21 3.78
C ASP A 41 3.68 19.63 3.17
N ASN A 42 3.73 18.33 2.89
CA ASN A 42 4.88 17.66 2.30
C ASN A 42 4.55 17.11 0.90
N ALA A 43 4.81 17.94 -0.12
CA ALA A 43 4.51 17.61 -1.51
C ALA A 43 5.12 16.27 -2.00
N GLU A 44 6.32 15.91 -1.54
CA GLU A 44 6.97 14.65 -1.95
C GLU A 44 6.30 13.42 -1.31
N GLN A 45 5.86 13.53 -0.07
CA GLN A 45 5.10 12.47 0.59
C GLN A 45 3.71 12.32 -0.04
N VAL A 46 3.01 13.43 -0.30
CA VAL A 46 1.73 13.43 -1.04
C VAL A 46 1.89 12.79 -2.40
N ARG A 47 2.93 13.18 -3.16
CA ARG A 47 3.23 12.61 -4.48
C ARG A 47 3.46 11.10 -4.42
N ALA A 48 4.20 10.62 -3.41
CA ALA A 48 4.45 9.20 -3.25
C ALA A 48 3.19 8.40 -2.93
N VAL A 49 2.30 8.93 -2.08
CA VAL A 49 1.00 8.32 -1.80
C VAL A 49 0.14 8.30 -3.06
N ARG A 50 -0.02 9.46 -3.72
CA ARG A 50 -0.82 9.60 -4.96
C ARG A 50 -0.39 8.62 -6.04
N LEU A 51 0.92 8.45 -6.25
CA LEU A 51 1.44 7.49 -7.23
C LEU A 51 0.93 6.06 -6.99
N VAL A 52 0.87 5.62 -5.73
CA VAL A 52 0.41 4.27 -5.37
C VAL A 52 -1.12 4.18 -5.44
N THR A 53 -1.83 5.19 -4.96
CA THR A 53 -3.30 5.18 -4.94
C THR A 53 -3.88 5.30 -6.36
N GLU A 54 -3.39 6.21 -7.18
CA GLU A 54 -3.83 6.38 -8.57
C GLU A 54 -3.58 5.11 -9.41
N HIS A 55 -2.43 4.45 -9.20
CA HIS A 55 -2.14 3.18 -9.89
C HIS A 55 -3.19 2.10 -9.57
N PHE A 56 -3.59 2.00 -8.31
CA PHE A 56 -4.65 1.11 -7.89
C PHE A 56 -6.01 1.50 -8.48
N LEU A 57 -6.36 2.79 -8.44
CA LEU A 57 -7.66 3.29 -8.88
C LEU A 57 -7.90 3.15 -10.37
N PHE A 58 -6.89 3.46 -11.18
CA PHE A 58 -7.01 3.34 -12.62
C PHE A 58 -6.81 1.91 -13.13
N GLY A 59 -6.64 0.93 -12.23
CA GLY A 59 -6.52 -0.48 -12.58
C GLY A 59 -5.39 -0.73 -13.60
N MET A 60 -4.29 0.00 -13.47
CA MET A 60 -3.24 0.04 -14.48
C MET A 60 -2.63 -1.35 -14.70
N GLU A 61 -2.61 -1.80 -15.95
CA GLU A 61 -2.22 -3.18 -16.31
C GLU A 61 -0.78 -3.53 -15.94
N HIS A 62 0.12 -2.54 -15.94
CA HIS A 62 1.53 -2.74 -15.66
C HIS A 62 1.81 -2.65 -14.17
N GLN A 63 2.52 -3.64 -13.62
CA GLN A 63 2.90 -3.64 -12.21
C GLN A 63 3.69 -2.37 -11.84
N LEU A 64 3.24 -1.68 -10.79
CA LEU A 64 3.97 -0.56 -10.23
C LEU A 64 5.07 -1.06 -9.27
N LEU A 65 6.31 -0.69 -9.57
CA LEU A 65 7.47 -0.88 -8.69
C LEU A 65 8.00 0.49 -8.26
N VAL A 66 7.89 0.82 -6.97
CA VAL A 66 8.32 2.11 -6.44
C VAL A 66 9.49 1.93 -5.48
N TYR A 67 10.54 2.73 -5.67
CA TYR A 67 11.62 2.89 -4.72
C TYR A 67 11.60 4.32 -4.16
N ILE A 68 11.33 4.45 -2.86
CA ILE A 68 11.32 5.73 -2.15
C ILE A 68 12.59 5.83 -1.31
N ALA A 69 13.51 6.69 -1.73
CA ALA A 69 14.75 6.96 -1.02
C ALA A 69 14.62 8.17 -0.09
N GLY A 70 15.56 8.30 0.86
CA GLY A 70 15.68 9.48 1.71
C GLY A 70 16.48 9.19 2.97
N VAL A 71 17.04 10.24 3.57
CA VAL A 71 17.82 10.15 4.83
C VAL A 71 16.97 9.63 5.99
N GLY A 72 17.62 9.17 7.06
CA GLY A 72 16.94 8.81 8.31
C GLY A 72 16.06 9.96 8.81
N GLY A 73 14.85 9.66 9.30
CA GLY A 73 13.93 10.69 9.79
C GLY A 73 13.10 11.41 8.71
N SER A 74 13.26 11.11 7.42
CA SER A 74 12.50 11.75 6.34
C SER A 74 11.02 11.35 6.20
N GLY A 75 10.48 10.59 7.16
CA GLY A 75 9.08 10.16 7.15
C GLY A 75 8.72 9.05 6.16
N LYS A 76 9.66 8.25 5.65
CA LYS A 76 9.34 7.14 4.71
C LYS A 76 8.33 6.13 5.28
N SER A 77 8.47 5.74 6.54
CA SER A 77 7.50 4.87 7.21
C SER A 77 6.12 5.53 7.35
N PHE A 78 6.06 6.87 7.35
CA PHE A 78 4.81 7.61 7.36
C PHE A 78 4.08 7.52 6.02
N ILE A 79 4.81 7.53 4.91
CA ILE A 79 4.25 7.26 3.57
C ILE A 79 3.62 5.86 3.55
N VAL A 80 4.33 4.85 4.07
CA VAL A 80 3.78 3.49 4.20
C VAL A 80 2.47 3.51 4.98
N LYS A 81 2.43 4.19 6.14
CA LYS A 81 1.20 4.33 6.94
C LYS A 81 0.05 4.98 6.16
N ALA A 82 0.32 6.02 5.38
CA ALA A 82 -0.70 6.71 4.58
C ALA A 82 -1.28 5.80 3.48
N VAL A 83 -0.42 5.06 2.78
CA VAL A 83 -0.85 4.08 1.78
C VAL A 83 -1.72 2.98 2.42
N LEU A 84 -1.32 2.48 3.59
CA LEU A 84 -2.13 1.47 4.31
C LEU A 84 -3.50 2.00 4.71
N GLU A 85 -3.56 3.24 5.20
CA GLU A 85 -4.81 3.86 5.62
C GLU A 85 -5.76 4.06 4.44
N PHE A 86 -5.25 4.47 3.28
CA PHE A 86 -6.03 4.53 2.04
C PHE A 86 -6.66 3.16 1.70
N PHE A 87 -5.83 2.11 1.63
CA PHE A 87 -6.32 0.76 1.30
C PHE A 87 -7.27 0.18 2.36
N ARG A 88 -7.11 0.58 3.62
CA ARG A 88 -8.06 0.24 4.69
C ARG A 88 -9.42 0.89 4.45
N ARG A 89 -9.47 2.15 4.03
CA ARG A 89 -10.73 2.85 3.66
C ARG A 89 -11.39 2.23 2.45
N CYS A 90 -10.58 1.81 1.47
CA CYS A 90 -11.05 1.03 0.32
C CYS A 90 -11.49 -0.41 0.64
N GLY A 91 -11.42 -0.87 1.90
CA GLY A 91 -11.87 -2.21 2.29
C GLY A 91 -11.02 -3.36 1.73
N VAL A 92 -9.79 -3.08 1.30
CA VAL A 92 -8.87 -4.08 0.72
C VAL A 92 -7.63 -4.31 1.58
N SER A 93 -7.69 -3.95 2.87
CA SER A 93 -6.54 -4.04 3.78
C SER A 93 -5.94 -5.43 3.90
N ASP A 94 -6.77 -6.46 3.82
CA ASP A 94 -6.37 -7.87 3.98
C ASP A 94 -5.53 -8.38 2.80
N SER A 95 -5.49 -7.63 1.70
CA SER A 95 -4.72 -7.94 0.49
C SER A 95 -3.26 -7.46 0.58
N MET A 96 -2.91 -6.73 1.63
CA MET A 96 -1.59 -6.11 1.77
C MET A 96 -0.64 -6.98 2.59
N MET A 97 0.58 -7.13 2.08
CA MET A 97 1.66 -7.81 2.78
C MET A 97 2.80 -6.82 3.07
N LEU A 98 3.10 -6.63 4.35
CA LEU A 98 4.16 -5.71 4.80
C LEU A 98 5.38 -6.47 5.28
N SER A 99 6.56 -6.05 4.81
CA SER A 99 7.82 -6.57 5.33
C SER A 99 8.87 -5.50 5.56
N ALA A 100 9.79 -5.82 6.47
CA ALA A 100 11.01 -5.06 6.67
C ALA A 100 12.23 -6.00 6.85
N PRO A 101 13.46 -5.50 6.67
CA PRO A 101 14.66 -6.33 6.83
C PRO A 101 14.92 -6.80 8.27
N THR A 102 14.56 -6.00 9.28
CA THR A 102 14.83 -6.27 10.70
C THR A 102 13.54 -6.35 11.53
N GLY A 103 13.61 -7.04 12.67
CA GLY A 103 12.46 -7.20 13.57
C GLY A 103 11.91 -5.87 14.07
N CYS A 104 12.78 -4.95 14.52
CA CYS A 104 12.35 -3.62 14.97
C CYS A 104 11.64 -2.82 13.86
N ALA A 105 12.15 -2.87 12.63
CA ALA A 105 11.52 -2.16 11.52
C ALA A 105 10.17 -2.79 11.12
N ALA A 106 10.06 -4.13 11.20
CA ALA A 106 8.81 -4.83 10.93
C ALA A 106 7.71 -4.43 11.93
N VAL A 107 8.06 -4.34 13.22
CA VAL A 107 7.13 -3.87 14.27
C VAL A 107 6.64 -2.46 13.99
N LEU A 108 7.50 -1.55 13.53
CA LEU A 108 7.14 -0.15 13.25
C LEU A 108 6.12 0.03 12.13
N ILE A 109 6.07 -0.91 11.17
CA ILE A 109 5.11 -0.89 10.06
C ILE A 109 3.98 -1.90 10.26
N HIS A 110 3.86 -2.50 11.44
CA HIS A 110 2.89 -3.57 11.73
C HIS A 110 2.96 -4.74 10.74
N GLY A 111 4.17 -5.09 10.30
CA GLY A 111 4.43 -6.16 9.34
C GLY A 111 5.31 -7.27 9.90
N TYR A 112 5.88 -8.04 8.98
CA TYR A 112 6.77 -9.17 9.30
C TYR A 112 8.20 -8.86 8.86
N THR A 113 9.18 -9.66 9.31
CA THR A 113 10.47 -9.63 8.63
C THR A 113 10.31 -10.25 7.24
N ILE A 114 11.13 -9.85 6.27
CA ILE A 114 11.09 -10.45 4.93
C ILE A 114 11.23 -11.98 4.98
N HIS A 115 12.12 -12.49 5.84
CA HIS A 115 12.29 -13.93 6.10
C HIS A 115 11.01 -14.61 6.57
N ALA A 116 10.33 -14.01 7.57
CA ALA A 116 9.10 -14.57 8.10
C ALA A 116 7.95 -14.52 7.07
N LEU A 117 7.84 -13.41 6.33
CA LEU A 117 6.78 -13.23 5.33
C LEU A 117 6.91 -14.18 4.14
N THR A 118 8.15 -14.46 3.73
CA THR A 118 8.46 -15.24 2.52
C THR A 118 8.94 -16.66 2.81
N PHE A 119 8.97 -17.07 4.08
CA PHE A 119 9.49 -18.35 4.55
C PHE A 119 10.95 -18.63 4.12
N LEU A 120 11.73 -17.57 3.90
CA LEU A 120 13.15 -17.70 3.60
C LEU A 120 13.95 -17.99 4.89
N PRO A 121 14.97 -18.87 4.83
CA PRO A 121 15.87 -19.10 5.95
C PRO A 121 16.61 -17.81 6.34
N LYS A 122 16.93 -17.68 7.63
CA LYS A 122 17.70 -16.55 8.18
C LYS A 122 19.18 -16.64 7.79
#